data_AF-A0A4Y6UJS3-F1
#
_entry.id   AF-A0A4Y6UJS3-F1
#
_cell.length_a   1.000
_cell.length_b   1.000
_cell.length_c   1.000
_cell.angle_alpha   90.00
_cell.angle_beta   90.00
_cell.angle_gamma   90.00
#
_symmetry.space_group_name_H-M   'P 1'
#
loop_
_entity.id
_entity.type
_entity.pdbx_description
1 polymer ?
#
loop_
_entity_poly.entity_id
_entity_poly.type
_entity_poly.pdbx_seq_one_letter_code
_entity_poly.pdbx_strand_id
1 'polypeptide(L)'
;MDTENYYLDRVDFINNLNEFIIHGWCFKLKHAESMLFVTKSGEEILIPRDQWGLPSSDIQNAHGDELYDVRFEITLEKIKNYSFEEILHGKLKIVHKHEVFYIFITNKYFVSTEASKKKIGELKVGIGFITYNRVEILKRKFSNLIDFTDKNHEIFVADDGSDDGSKEFLSTQKGISFISCKNKGISHNKNRALFYLKDIMNCDVIIILEDDTYPIRKDWEIPWIVSSLLYGHSNFAPPWFNGFIRGDGTWRSPWEISVVTAQCSAFLSEAISYVGYFDPRFGKYGHEHVEHTDRLIKLGFGGYKNPNKENIFFLLGANDSLEILESTSYSSQEEIDKNGAIFEAIKSESAYRSPWRSNNQSLLEFKEEMQNIIRNH
;
A
#
# COMPACT_ATOMS: atom_id res chain seq x y z
N MET A 1 6.69 31.61 -14.84
CA MET A 1 6.64 30.42 -13.97
C MET A 1 5.93 30.90 -12.73
N ASP A 2 4.71 30.43 -12.46
CA ASP A 2 4.04 30.75 -11.20
C ASP A 2 4.92 30.21 -10.08
N THR A 3 5.65 31.10 -9.41
CA THR A 3 6.45 30.76 -8.25
C THR A 3 5.48 30.49 -7.11
N GLU A 4 5.16 29.22 -6.87
CA GLU A 4 4.37 28.83 -5.70
C GLU A 4 4.99 29.48 -4.46
N ASN A 5 4.17 30.14 -3.63
CA ASN A 5 4.63 30.83 -2.42
C ASN A 5 5.07 29.85 -1.30
N TYR A 6 5.02 28.54 -1.58
CA TYR A 6 5.38 27.47 -0.69
C TYR A 6 5.73 26.21 -1.50
N TYR A 7 6.37 25.25 -0.85
CA TYR A 7 6.53 23.89 -1.34
C TYR A 7 6.47 22.90 -0.18
N LEU A 8 5.98 21.70 -0.46
CA LEU A 8 5.95 20.59 0.51
C LEU A 8 7.04 19.59 0.13
N ASP A 9 8.09 19.55 0.93
CA ASP A 9 9.24 18.67 0.70
C ASP A 9 8.86 17.21 0.94
N ARG A 10 8.15 16.95 2.04
CA ARG A 10 7.79 15.60 2.46
C ARG A 10 6.55 15.63 3.33
N VAL A 11 5.70 14.61 3.17
CA VAL A 11 4.56 14.37 4.06
C VAL A 11 4.55 12.90 4.39
N ASP A 12 4.47 12.57 5.67
CA ASP A 12 4.58 11.20 6.15
C ASP A 12 3.58 10.91 7.26
N PHE A 13 3.28 9.63 7.39
CA PHE A 13 2.70 9.07 8.58
C PHE A 13 3.77 8.21 9.26
N ILE A 14 3.88 8.28 10.58
CA ILE A 14 4.82 7.46 11.35
C ILE A 14 4.17 6.94 12.63
N ASN A 15 4.90 6.11 13.39
CA ASN A 15 4.50 5.63 14.70
C ASN A 15 3.14 4.91 14.64
N ASN A 16 3.05 3.92 13.76
CA ASN A 16 1.82 3.16 13.47
C ASN A 16 0.62 4.06 13.12
N LEU A 17 0.82 5.05 12.24
CA LEU A 17 -0.19 6.03 11.83
C LEU A 17 -0.72 6.90 12.99
N ASN A 18 0.08 7.15 14.03
CA ASN A 18 -0.31 8.03 15.14
C ASN A 18 0.20 9.46 15.01
N GLU A 19 1.18 9.67 14.14
CA GLU A 19 1.77 10.97 13.88
C GLU A 19 1.76 11.28 12.39
N PHE A 20 1.44 12.53 12.05
CA PHE A 20 1.43 13.05 10.69
C PHE A 20 2.43 14.18 10.59
N ILE A 21 3.41 14.01 9.73
CA ILE A 21 4.55 14.92 9.61
C ILE A 21 4.48 15.65 8.28
N ILE A 22 4.71 16.95 8.31
CA ILE A 22 4.68 17.83 7.13
C ILE A 22 5.94 18.68 7.13
N HIS A 23 6.81 18.44 6.14
CA HIS A 23 8.00 19.24 5.88
C HIS A 23 7.77 20.13 4.67
N GLY A 24 8.21 21.37 4.76
CA GLY A 24 8.12 22.29 3.63
C GLY A 24 8.70 23.66 3.96
N TRP A 25 8.49 24.59 3.04
CA TRP A 25 8.81 25.99 3.23
C TRP A 25 7.71 26.88 2.67
N CYS A 26 7.58 28.10 3.19
CA CYS A 26 6.65 29.09 2.70
C CYS A 26 7.14 30.52 2.97
N PHE A 27 7.21 31.34 1.92
CA PHE A 27 7.69 32.73 2.03
C PHE A 27 6.85 33.60 2.97
N LYS A 28 5.60 33.21 3.24
CA LYS A 28 4.69 33.95 4.13
C LYS A 28 4.98 33.72 5.63
N LEU A 29 5.84 32.76 5.99
CA LEU A 29 6.17 32.47 7.39
C LEU A 29 7.00 33.57 8.06
N LYS A 30 7.80 34.32 7.29
CA LYS A 30 8.63 35.43 7.80
C LYS A 30 7.85 36.41 8.67
N HIS A 31 6.59 36.64 8.33
CA HIS A 31 5.75 37.61 9.02
C HIS A 31 4.62 36.96 9.81
N ALA A 32 4.51 35.63 9.80
CA ALA A 32 3.39 34.95 10.40
C ALA A 32 3.35 35.14 11.93
N GLU A 33 2.15 35.38 12.44
CA GLU A 33 1.85 35.52 13.87
C GLU A 33 1.45 34.18 14.48
N SER A 34 0.74 33.36 13.70
CA SER A 34 0.39 31.99 14.06
C SER A 34 0.28 31.08 12.86
N MET A 35 0.43 29.79 13.12
CA MET A 35 0.22 28.72 12.16
C MET A 35 -0.69 27.67 12.79
N LEU A 36 -1.71 27.24 12.05
CA LEU A 36 -2.66 26.22 12.49
C LEU A 36 -2.75 25.13 11.43
N PHE A 37 -2.97 23.89 11.84
CA PHE A 37 -3.51 22.88 10.95
C PHE A 37 -5.03 22.90 11.07
N VAL A 38 -5.71 23.04 9.94
CA VAL A 38 -7.16 23.02 9.86
C VAL A 38 -7.58 21.70 9.23
N THR A 39 -8.28 20.85 9.97
CA THR A 39 -8.81 19.59 9.44
C THR A 39 -9.85 19.85 8.34
N LYS A 40 -10.25 18.81 7.61
CA LYS A 40 -11.32 18.92 6.61
C LYS A 40 -12.63 19.48 7.21
N SER A 41 -13.00 19.07 8.41
CA SER A 41 -14.19 19.54 9.13
C SER A 41 -14.06 20.94 9.71
N GLY A 42 -12.86 21.52 9.71
CA GLY A 42 -12.60 22.89 10.18
C GLY A 42 -12.11 22.99 11.63
N GLU A 43 -11.77 21.87 12.28
CA GLU A 43 -11.08 21.90 13.57
C GLU A 43 -9.70 22.53 13.40
N GLU A 44 -9.38 23.52 14.24
CA GLU A 44 -8.12 24.24 14.20
C GLU A 44 -7.17 23.75 15.30
N ILE A 45 -6.04 23.19 14.90
CA ILE A 45 -4.97 22.72 15.78
C ILE A 45 -3.82 23.72 15.71
N LEU A 46 -3.52 24.39 16.82
CA LEU A 46 -2.40 25.35 16.87
C LEU A 46 -1.06 24.61 16.69
N ILE A 47 -0.24 25.08 15.76
CA ILE A 47 1.11 24.54 15.55
C ILE A 47 2.12 25.30 16.43
N PRO A 48 2.87 24.59 17.29
CA PRO A 48 3.91 25.18 18.12
C PRO A 48 4.93 26.00 17.32
N ARG A 49 5.40 27.12 17.88
CA ARG A 49 6.28 28.07 17.18
C ARG A 49 7.64 27.49 16.82
N ASP A 50 8.11 26.51 17.57
CA ASP A 50 9.36 25.79 17.34
C ASP A 50 9.32 24.83 16.13
N GLN A 51 8.14 24.61 15.52
CA GLN A 51 7.98 23.77 14.33
C GLN A 51 7.95 24.57 13.01
N TRP A 52 8.03 25.90 13.04
CA TRP A 52 7.97 26.73 11.83
C TRP A 52 8.69 28.07 11.98
N GLY A 53 9.07 28.65 10.85
CA GLY A 53 10.02 29.76 10.84
C GLY A 53 11.46 29.27 11.07
N LEU A 54 11.74 28.05 10.61
CA LEU A 54 13.02 27.39 10.76
C LEU A 54 14.00 27.90 9.68
N PRO A 55 15.31 27.85 9.97
CA PRO A 55 16.36 28.12 8.99
C PRO A 55 16.25 27.32 7.69
N SER A 56 16.53 27.96 6.56
CA SER A 56 16.48 27.40 5.21
C SER A 56 17.56 28.02 4.32
N SER A 57 18.79 27.54 4.45
CA SER A 57 19.93 28.07 3.68
C SER A 57 19.77 27.85 2.17
N ASP A 58 19.15 26.74 1.76
CA ASP A 58 18.80 26.43 0.37
C ASP A 58 17.90 27.49 -0.25
N ILE A 59 16.85 27.89 0.46
CA ILE A 59 15.90 28.92 0.01
C ILE A 59 16.52 30.30 0.08
N GLN A 60 17.29 30.61 1.13
CA GLN A 60 18.06 31.84 1.23
C GLN A 60 18.98 32.02 0.01
N ASN A 61 19.73 30.99 -0.36
CA ASN A 61 20.66 31.04 -1.49
C ASN A 61 19.94 31.20 -2.83
N ALA A 62 18.75 30.60 -2.99
CA ALA A 62 17.98 30.65 -4.23
C ALA A 62 17.17 31.95 -4.39
N HIS A 63 16.71 32.56 -3.29
CA HIS A 63 15.71 33.63 -3.32
C HIS A 63 16.08 34.88 -2.51
N GLY A 64 17.20 34.89 -1.79
CA GLY A 64 17.76 36.04 -1.08
C GLY A 64 17.75 35.92 0.44
N ASP A 65 18.61 36.70 1.09
CA ASP A 65 18.84 36.71 2.55
C ASP A 65 17.59 36.88 3.40
N GLU A 66 16.59 37.54 2.84
CA GLU A 66 15.32 37.81 3.47
C GLU A 66 14.43 36.58 3.68
N LEU A 67 14.76 35.42 3.13
CA LEU A 67 13.98 34.19 3.17
C LEU A 67 14.71 33.05 3.90
N TYR A 68 15.47 33.39 4.95
CA TYR A 68 16.20 32.41 5.74
C TYR A 68 15.29 31.62 6.70
N ASP A 69 14.28 32.23 7.30
CA ASP A 69 13.44 31.67 8.36
C ASP A 69 12.04 31.27 7.85
N VAL A 70 12.00 30.50 6.77
CA VAL A 70 10.77 30.19 6.02
C VAL A 70 10.43 28.70 5.98
N ARG A 71 11.18 27.85 6.69
CA ARG A 71 10.97 26.40 6.72
C ARG A 71 10.06 25.98 7.86
N PHE A 72 9.40 24.84 7.70
CA PHE A 72 8.57 24.23 8.72
C PHE A 72 8.73 22.71 8.73
N GLU A 73 8.65 22.13 9.92
CA GLU A 73 8.68 20.71 10.21
C GLU A 73 7.60 20.43 11.25
N ILE A 74 6.40 20.14 10.76
CA ILE A 74 5.20 20.07 11.58
C ILE A 74 4.92 18.62 11.93
N THR A 75 4.68 18.34 13.21
CA THR A 75 4.21 17.04 13.69
C THR A 75 2.85 17.20 14.33
N LEU A 76 1.83 16.57 13.74
CA LEU A 76 0.53 16.38 14.38
C LEU A 76 0.53 15.03 15.09
N GLU A 77 0.25 15.04 16.39
CA GLU A 77 0.15 13.82 17.18
C GLU A 77 -1.30 13.36 17.33
N LYS A 78 -1.47 12.09 17.73
CA LYS A 78 -2.78 11.50 18.08
C LYS A 78 -3.76 11.54 16.90
N ILE A 79 -3.25 11.46 15.69
CA ILE A 79 -4.09 11.50 14.48
C ILE A 79 -5.00 10.29 14.36
N LYS A 80 -4.75 9.21 15.12
CA LYS A 80 -5.61 8.03 15.25
C LYS A 80 -7.07 8.36 15.59
N ASN A 81 -7.31 9.50 16.23
CA ASN A 81 -8.66 9.95 16.60
C ASN A 81 -9.46 10.55 15.42
N TYR A 82 -8.78 10.89 14.33
CA TYR A 82 -9.36 11.47 13.12
C TYR A 82 -9.51 10.41 12.05
N SER A 83 -10.37 10.65 11.07
CA SER A 83 -10.37 9.84 9.85
C SER A 83 -9.19 10.19 8.96
N PHE A 84 -8.83 9.26 8.09
CA PHE A 84 -7.76 9.50 7.11
C PHE A 84 -8.11 10.68 6.21
N GLU A 85 -9.37 10.79 5.79
CA GLU A 85 -9.86 11.90 4.98
C GLU A 85 -9.80 13.25 5.73
N GLU A 86 -10.07 13.29 7.04
CA GLU A 86 -9.98 14.53 7.84
C GLU A 86 -8.57 15.12 7.87
N ILE A 87 -7.55 14.25 7.97
CA ILE A 87 -6.14 14.66 7.99
C ILE A 87 -5.64 14.97 6.59
N LEU A 88 -5.87 14.09 5.61
CA LEU A 88 -5.31 14.26 4.27
C LEU A 88 -5.90 15.47 3.52
N HIS A 89 -7.15 15.83 3.79
CA HIS A 89 -7.79 17.03 3.24
C HIS A 89 -7.62 18.28 4.12
N GLY A 90 -6.82 18.17 5.18
CA GLY A 90 -6.45 19.32 5.98
C GLY A 90 -5.53 20.29 5.22
N LYS A 91 -5.37 21.47 5.82
CA LYS A 91 -4.55 22.56 5.28
C LYS A 91 -3.85 23.30 6.40
N LEU A 92 -2.66 23.81 6.12
CA LEU A 92 -2.00 24.73 7.06
C LEU A 92 -2.54 26.13 6.79
N LYS A 93 -2.95 26.80 7.86
CA LYS A 93 -3.43 28.18 7.89
C LYS A 93 -2.36 29.04 8.54
N ILE A 94 -1.82 29.98 7.77
CA ILE A 94 -0.84 30.95 8.24
C ILE A 94 -1.54 32.29 8.38
N VAL A 95 -1.46 32.90 9.57
CA VAL A 95 -2.11 34.18 9.86
C VAL A 95 -1.05 35.26 10.01
N HIS A 96 -1.23 36.38 9.30
CA HIS A 96 -0.43 37.59 9.45
C HIS A 96 -1.34 38.82 9.44
N LYS A 97 -1.44 39.55 10.56
CA LYS A 97 -2.34 40.71 10.71
C LYS A 97 -3.79 40.38 10.31
N HIS A 98 -4.24 40.90 9.16
CA HIS A 98 -5.58 40.69 8.60
C HIS A 98 -5.59 39.76 7.39
N GLU A 99 -4.45 39.16 7.05
CA GLU A 99 -4.29 38.25 5.92
C GLU A 99 -4.16 36.80 6.39
N VAL A 100 -4.74 35.89 5.61
CA VAL A 100 -4.68 34.45 5.83
C VAL A 100 -4.18 33.77 4.57
N PHE A 101 -3.17 32.92 4.72
CA PHE A 101 -2.60 32.11 3.65
C PHE A 101 -2.82 30.64 3.96
N TYR A 102 -3.12 29.85 2.93
CA TYR A 102 -3.32 28.41 3.06
C TYR A 102 -2.29 27.62 2.27
N ILE A 103 -1.77 26.57 2.88
CA ILE A 103 -0.97 25.53 2.25
C ILE A 103 -1.82 24.25 2.23
N PHE A 104 -2.15 23.77 1.04
CA PHE A 104 -2.95 22.56 0.87
C PHE A 104 -2.06 21.33 0.87
N ILE A 105 -2.43 20.32 1.66
CA ILE A 105 -1.68 19.06 1.77
C ILE A 105 -2.18 18.02 0.76
N THR A 106 -3.43 18.16 0.33
CA THR A 106 -4.20 17.24 -0.49
C THR A 106 -3.45 16.66 -1.69
N ASN A 107 -3.63 15.36 -1.92
CA ASN A 107 -3.20 14.68 -3.14
C ASN A 107 -4.33 14.69 -4.18
N LYS A 108 -4.01 15.02 -5.44
CA LYS A 108 -4.99 15.14 -6.53
C LYS A 108 -5.73 13.84 -6.90
N TYR A 109 -5.25 12.70 -6.42
CA TYR A 109 -5.78 11.37 -6.74
C TYR A 109 -6.70 10.78 -5.66
N PHE A 110 -6.88 11.45 -4.52
CA PHE A 110 -7.69 10.88 -3.44
C PHE A 110 -9.16 10.71 -3.85
N VAL A 111 -9.68 9.51 -3.63
CA VAL A 111 -11.10 9.20 -3.73
C VAL A 111 -11.61 8.83 -2.33
N SER A 112 -12.68 9.47 -1.88
CA SER A 112 -13.31 9.14 -0.59
C SER A 112 -13.91 7.73 -0.66
N THR A 113 -13.61 6.91 0.34
CA THR A 113 -13.95 5.49 0.46
C THR A 113 -14.52 5.26 1.85
N GLU A 114 -15.17 4.12 2.09
CA GLU A 114 -15.67 3.85 3.44
C GLU A 114 -14.53 3.70 4.46
N ALA A 115 -13.40 3.13 4.03
CA ALA A 115 -12.21 3.03 4.88
C ALA A 115 -11.61 4.41 5.20
N SER A 116 -11.52 5.33 4.24
CA SER A 116 -10.89 6.64 4.50
C SER A 116 -11.71 7.55 5.42
N LYS A 117 -13.02 7.27 5.58
CA LYS A 117 -13.92 7.94 6.52
C LYS A 117 -13.84 7.37 7.94
N LYS A 118 -13.33 6.15 8.12
CA LYS A 118 -13.11 5.57 9.46
C LYS A 118 -11.99 6.32 10.17
N LYS A 119 -12.04 6.33 11.50
CA LYS A 119 -10.89 6.80 12.28
C LYS A 119 -9.66 5.96 11.95
N ILE A 120 -8.51 6.60 11.83
CA ILE A 120 -7.24 5.93 11.51
C ILE A 120 -6.95 4.82 12.52
N GLY A 121 -7.25 5.03 13.81
CA GLY A 121 -7.07 4.02 14.86
C GLY A 121 -8.05 2.84 14.81
N GLU A 122 -9.09 2.91 13.98
CA GLU A 122 -10.10 1.85 13.79
C GLU A 122 -9.89 1.04 12.51
N LEU A 123 -8.91 1.43 11.67
CA LEU A 123 -8.57 0.72 10.45
C LEU A 123 -8.06 -0.68 10.76
N LYS A 124 -8.67 -1.68 10.13
CA LYS A 124 -8.19 -3.07 10.20
C LYS A 124 -7.25 -3.35 9.04
N VAL A 125 -6.00 -3.71 9.34
CA VAL A 125 -5.00 -4.03 8.33
C VAL A 125 -4.69 -5.53 8.39
N GLY A 126 -4.68 -6.18 7.22
CA GLY A 126 -4.29 -7.56 7.05
C GLY A 126 -2.99 -7.68 6.26
N ILE A 127 -2.06 -8.51 6.73
CA ILE A 127 -0.83 -8.85 6.04
C ILE A 127 -0.90 -10.32 5.61
N GLY A 128 -1.00 -10.56 4.31
CA GLY A 128 -0.96 -11.89 3.72
C GLY A 128 0.46 -12.24 3.28
N PHE A 129 0.88 -13.47 3.55
CA PHE A 129 2.19 -13.98 3.15
C PHE A 129 2.01 -15.27 2.36
N ILE A 130 2.51 -15.34 1.13
CA ILE A 130 2.26 -16.44 0.19
C ILE A 130 3.53 -17.26 0.02
N THR A 131 3.45 -18.58 0.23
CA THR A 131 4.65 -19.45 0.18
C THR A 131 4.39 -20.80 -0.49
N TYR A 132 5.46 -21.39 -1.03
CA TYR A 132 5.50 -22.77 -1.53
C TYR A 132 6.95 -23.31 -1.55
N ASN A 133 7.21 -24.39 -0.81
CA ASN A 133 8.48 -25.13 -0.76
C ASN A 133 9.73 -24.27 -0.47
N ARG A 134 9.61 -23.37 0.51
CA ARG A 134 10.67 -22.42 0.91
C ARG A 134 10.87 -22.34 2.43
N VAL A 135 10.77 -23.46 3.15
CA VAL A 135 10.87 -23.53 4.62
C VAL A 135 12.13 -22.87 5.18
N GLU A 136 13.27 -22.96 4.49
CA GLU A 136 14.52 -22.38 4.97
C GLU A 136 14.53 -20.85 4.86
N ILE A 137 13.86 -20.29 3.84
CA ILE A 137 13.67 -18.84 3.74
C ILE A 137 12.68 -18.38 4.82
N LEU A 138 11.56 -19.10 4.97
CA LEU A 138 10.58 -18.87 6.04
C LEU A 138 11.27 -18.82 7.40
N LYS A 139 11.98 -19.88 7.82
CA LYS A 139 12.68 -19.92 9.11
C LYS A 139 13.64 -18.74 9.33
N ARG A 140 14.32 -18.29 8.28
CA ARG A 140 15.32 -17.22 8.36
C ARG A 140 14.71 -15.83 8.49
N LYS A 141 13.55 -15.58 7.88
CA LYS A 141 13.00 -14.23 7.72
C LYS A 141 11.61 -14.05 8.33
N PHE A 142 10.96 -15.11 8.81
CA PHE A 142 9.65 -14.99 9.45
C PHE A 142 9.67 -14.10 10.69
N SER A 143 10.76 -14.13 11.47
CA SER A 143 10.91 -13.22 12.61
C SER A 143 10.85 -11.75 12.20
N ASN A 144 11.40 -11.38 11.03
CA ASN A 144 11.30 -10.01 10.54
C ASN A 144 9.84 -9.58 10.36
N LEU A 145 9.02 -10.45 9.76
CA LEU A 145 7.59 -10.18 9.57
C LEU A 145 6.91 -9.92 10.92
N ILE A 146 7.21 -10.71 11.94
CA ILE A 146 6.61 -10.58 13.28
C ILE A 146 7.16 -9.37 14.06
N ASP A 147 8.47 -9.13 14.00
CA ASP A 147 9.16 -8.14 14.82
C ASP A 147 8.95 -6.70 14.31
N PHE A 148 8.77 -6.54 13.01
CA PHE A 148 8.64 -5.23 12.36
C PHE A 148 7.21 -4.81 12.02
N THR A 149 6.24 -5.72 12.03
CA THR A 149 4.82 -5.41 11.78
C THR A 149 4.11 -5.03 13.08
N ASP A 150 3.18 -4.07 13.03
CA ASP A 150 2.32 -3.74 14.16
C ASP A 150 1.53 -4.98 14.63
N LYS A 151 1.55 -5.23 15.94
CA LYS A 151 0.85 -6.36 16.59
C LYS A 151 -0.67 -6.28 16.46
N ASN A 152 -1.22 -5.13 16.10
CA ASN A 152 -2.65 -4.96 15.86
C ASN A 152 -3.09 -5.44 14.47
N HIS A 153 -2.15 -5.80 13.59
CA HIS A 153 -2.45 -6.28 12.24
C HIS A 153 -2.72 -7.78 12.22
N GLU A 154 -3.67 -8.21 11.40
CA GLU A 154 -3.93 -9.64 11.18
C GLU A 154 -2.88 -10.19 10.23
N ILE A 155 -2.07 -11.14 10.67
CA ILE A 155 -1.08 -11.81 9.82
C ILE A 155 -1.62 -13.17 9.39
N PHE A 156 -1.69 -13.40 8.08
CA PHE A 156 -2.14 -14.66 7.49
C PHE A 156 -1.12 -15.25 6.53
N VAL A 157 -0.74 -16.51 6.73
CA VAL A 157 0.15 -17.24 5.82
C VAL A 157 -0.63 -18.25 4.97
N ALA A 158 -0.56 -18.11 3.65
CA ALA A 158 -1.09 -19.08 2.71
C ALA A 158 0.04 -19.93 2.13
N ASP A 159 0.12 -21.19 2.57
CA ASP A 159 1.02 -22.20 2.04
C ASP A 159 0.33 -23.01 0.92
N ASP A 160 0.88 -22.97 -0.29
CA ASP A 160 0.33 -23.66 -1.47
C ASP A 160 0.70 -25.15 -1.50
N GLY A 161 0.70 -25.80 -0.34
CA GLY A 161 0.83 -27.24 -0.20
C GLY A 161 2.26 -27.71 -0.22
N SER A 162 3.11 -27.04 0.57
CA SER A 162 4.51 -27.39 0.71
C SER A 162 4.70 -28.78 1.31
N ASP A 163 5.76 -29.46 0.90
CA ASP A 163 6.17 -30.79 1.38
C ASP A 163 7.56 -30.79 2.06
N ASP A 164 8.08 -29.60 2.35
CA ASP A 164 9.43 -29.37 2.87
C ASP A 164 9.52 -29.10 4.38
N GLY A 165 8.40 -29.18 5.09
CA GLY A 165 8.32 -28.85 6.52
C GLY A 165 7.76 -27.45 6.83
N SER A 166 7.35 -26.69 5.81
CA SER A 166 6.77 -25.34 5.99
C SER A 166 5.53 -25.34 6.89
N LYS A 167 4.63 -26.31 6.72
CA LYS A 167 3.41 -26.44 7.56
C LYS A 167 3.75 -26.67 9.03
N GLU A 168 4.68 -27.57 9.31
CA GLU A 168 5.15 -27.89 10.66
C GLU A 168 5.79 -26.64 11.28
N PHE A 169 6.63 -25.92 10.54
CA PHE A 169 7.21 -24.66 10.99
C PHE A 169 6.13 -23.63 11.34
N LEU A 170 5.17 -23.39 10.44
CA LEU A 170 4.07 -22.43 10.66
C LEU A 170 3.22 -22.80 11.89
N SER A 171 2.99 -24.10 12.12
CA SER A 171 2.24 -24.56 13.30
C SER A 171 2.88 -24.20 14.64
N THR A 172 4.19 -23.92 14.65
CA THR A 172 4.92 -23.49 15.87
C THR A 172 4.90 -21.98 16.09
N GLN A 173 4.47 -21.20 15.10
CA GLN A 173 4.45 -19.74 15.17
C GLN A 173 3.17 -19.24 15.85
N LYS A 174 3.31 -18.21 16.69
CA LYS A 174 2.21 -17.54 17.40
C LYS A 174 1.93 -16.17 16.80
N GLY A 175 0.73 -15.65 17.05
CA GLY A 175 0.27 -14.36 16.55
C GLY A 175 -0.11 -14.36 15.08
N ILE A 176 -0.27 -15.54 14.47
CA ILE A 176 -0.63 -15.67 13.05
C ILE A 176 -1.79 -16.65 12.86
N SER A 177 -2.48 -16.48 11.75
CA SER A 177 -3.34 -17.51 11.17
C SER A 177 -2.66 -18.08 9.92
N PHE A 178 -2.89 -19.35 9.60
CA PHE A 178 -2.35 -19.91 8.37
C PHE A 178 -3.21 -21.04 7.80
N ILE A 179 -2.96 -21.35 6.53
CA ILE A 179 -3.51 -22.51 5.85
C ILE A 179 -2.40 -23.18 5.04
N SER A 180 -2.43 -24.51 4.99
CA SER A 180 -1.62 -25.31 4.07
C SER A 180 -2.55 -26.25 3.31
N CYS A 181 -2.68 -26.03 2.01
CA CYS A 181 -3.62 -26.75 1.16
C CYS A 181 -2.97 -27.16 -0.15
N LYS A 182 -3.51 -28.18 -0.82
CA LYS A 182 -2.98 -28.69 -2.08
C LYS A 182 -2.63 -27.55 -3.05
N ASN A 183 -1.46 -27.68 -3.68
CA ASN A 183 -0.98 -26.72 -4.65
C ASN A 183 -2.01 -26.47 -5.77
N LYS A 184 -2.48 -25.22 -5.86
CA LYS A 184 -3.39 -24.74 -6.91
C LYS A 184 -2.81 -23.55 -7.68
N GLY A 185 -1.57 -23.16 -7.37
CA GLY A 185 -0.84 -22.10 -8.05
C GLY A 185 -1.06 -20.72 -7.43
N ILE A 186 -0.32 -19.74 -7.98
CA ILE A 186 -0.12 -18.42 -7.36
C ILE A 186 -1.43 -17.66 -7.20
N SER A 187 -2.28 -17.64 -8.24
CA SER A 187 -3.57 -16.96 -8.20
C SER A 187 -4.46 -17.50 -7.10
N HIS A 188 -4.60 -18.82 -7.02
CA HIS A 188 -5.44 -19.47 -6.02
C HIS A 188 -4.90 -19.23 -4.61
N ASN A 189 -3.58 -19.30 -4.42
CA ASN A 189 -2.98 -19.08 -3.12
C ASN A 189 -3.09 -17.61 -2.65
N LYS A 190 -2.90 -16.63 -3.55
CA LYS A 190 -3.20 -15.21 -3.29
C LYS A 190 -4.68 -15.02 -2.93
N ASN A 191 -5.59 -15.72 -3.60
CA ASN A 191 -7.02 -15.68 -3.30
C ASN A 191 -7.37 -16.22 -1.90
N ARG A 192 -6.66 -17.24 -1.40
CA ARG A 192 -6.83 -17.71 -0.01
C ARG A 192 -6.55 -16.58 0.98
N ALA A 193 -5.44 -15.87 0.79
CA ALA A 193 -5.07 -14.74 1.66
C ALA A 193 -6.04 -13.56 1.53
N LEU A 194 -6.34 -13.13 0.30
CA LEU A 194 -7.29 -12.04 0.06
C LEU A 194 -8.66 -12.34 0.66
N PHE A 195 -9.21 -13.54 0.44
CA PHE A 195 -10.52 -13.91 0.95
C PHE A 195 -10.55 -13.99 2.48
N TYR A 196 -9.52 -14.59 3.10
CA TYR A 196 -9.45 -14.63 4.55
C TYR A 196 -9.39 -13.23 5.15
N LEU A 197 -8.47 -12.39 4.69
CA LEU A 197 -8.26 -11.06 5.25
C LEU A 197 -9.45 -10.14 4.97
N LYS A 198 -10.01 -10.18 3.76
CA LYS A 198 -11.15 -9.35 3.38
C LYS A 198 -12.47 -9.85 3.99
N ASP A 199 -12.85 -11.10 3.74
CA ASP A 199 -14.23 -11.55 3.94
C ASP A 199 -14.43 -12.26 5.28
N ILE A 200 -13.38 -12.85 5.85
CA ILE A 200 -13.44 -13.50 7.17
C ILE A 200 -13.03 -12.50 8.26
N MET A 201 -11.94 -11.78 8.05
CA MET A 201 -11.38 -10.86 9.05
C MET A 201 -11.87 -9.41 8.91
N ASN A 202 -12.52 -9.08 7.79
CA ASN A 202 -13.07 -7.75 7.51
C ASN A 202 -11.99 -6.66 7.61
N CYS A 203 -10.78 -6.94 7.11
CA CYS A 203 -9.74 -5.93 6.98
C CYS A 203 -10.17 -4.86 5.98
N ASP A 204 -9.82 -3.61 6.26
CA ASP A 204 -10.03 -2.45 5.38
C ASP A 204 -8.95 -2.36 4.32
N VAL A 205 -7.71 -2.65 4.72
CA VAL A 205 -6.54 -2.66 3.85
C VAL A 205 -5.82 -4.00 3.96
N ILE A 206 -5.36 -4.51 2.84
CA ILE A 206 -4.68 -5.80 2.73
C ILE A 206 -3.35 -5.61 2.01
N ILE A 207 -2.26 -6.09 2.58
CA ILE A 207 -0.94 -6.12 1.97
C ILE A 207 -0.55 -7.58 1.78
N ILE A 208 -0.18 -7.97 0.56
CA ILE A 208 0.28 -9.31 0.23
C ILE A 208 1.77 -9.26 -0.07
N LEU A 209 2.55 -10.08 0.64
CA LEU A 209 3.97 -10.32 0.42
C LEU A 209 4.17 -11.71 -0.19
N GLU A 210 5.06 -11.80 -1.18
CA GLU A 210 5.65 -13.06 -1.61
C GLU A 210 6.78 -13.48 -0.65
N ASP A 211 7.09 -14.78 -0.62
CA ASP A 211 8.01 -15.36 0.37
C ASP A 211 9.50 -15.10 0.15
N ASP A 212 9.84 -14.21 -0.78
CA ASP A 212 11.16 -13.64 -0.92
C ASP A 212 11.22 -12.15 -0.57
N THR A 213 10.12 -11.57 -0.07
CA THR A 213 10.03 -10.15 0.28
C THR A 213 9.65 -9.96 1.75
N TYR A 214 10.46 -9.21 2.49
CA TYR A 214 10.33 -9.11 3.95
C TYR A 214 10.55 -7.69 4.47
N PRO A 215 9.86 -7.29 5.54
CA PRO A 215 10.15 -6.03 6.19
C PRO A 215 11.51 -6.04 6.89
N ILE A 216 12.17 -4.89 6.93
CA ILE A 216 13.48 -4.73 7.59
C ILE A 216 13.52 -3.60 8.63
N ARG A 217 12.38 -2.94 8.87
CA ARG A 217 12.22 -1.89 9.87
C ARG A 217 10.76 -1.76 10.28
N LYS A 218 10.53 -1.17 11.45
CA LYS A 218 9.18 -0.79 11.91
C LYS A 218 8.53 0.22 10.97
N ASP A 219 7.20 0.26 11.01
CA ASP A 219 6.34 1.14 10.21
C ASP A 219 6.46 0.89 8.69
N TRP A 220 6.96 -0.28 8.27
CA TRP A 220 7.15 -0.62 6.86
C TRP A 220 5.84 -0.64 6.08
N GLU A 221 4.74 -0.99 6.75
CA GLU A 221 3.40 -1.15 6.21
C GLU A 221 2.72 0.20 5.92
N ILE A 222 3.17 1.29 6.57
CA ILE A 222 2.50 2.59 6.51
C ILE A 222 2.35 3.11 5.07
N PRO A 223 3.41 3.18 4.24
CA PRO A 223 3.28 3.65 2.86
C PRO A 223 2.26 2.84 2.05
N TRP A 224 2.16 1.53 2.30
CA TRP A 224 1.23 0.62 1.64
C TRP A 224 -0.21 0.84 2.10
N ILE A 225 -0.42 1.08 3.40
CA ILE A 225 -1.72 1.43 3.96
C ILE A 225 -2.23 2.73 3.33
N VAL A 226 -1.39 3.77 3.39
CA VAL A 226 -1.70 5.11 2.89
C VAL A 226 -1.95 5.09 1.38
N SER A 227 -1.10 4.39 0.62
CA SER A 227 -1.27 4.19 -0.83
C SER A 227 -2.58 3.48 -1.17
N SER A 228 -2.96 2.44 -0.40
CA SER A 228 -4.23 1.74 -0.63
C SER A 228 -5.44 2.64 -0.37
N LEU A 229 -5.38 3.50 0.66
CA LEU A 229 -6.45 4.46 0.93
C LEU A 229 -6.57 5.55 -0.14
N LEU A 230 -5.46 5.91 -0.80
CA LEU A 230 -5.40 6.92 -1.85
C LEU A 230 -5.81 6.37 -3.23
N TYR A 231 -5.25 5.23 -3.60
CA TYR A 231 -5.28 4.72 -4.97
C TYR A 231 -6.06 3.42 -5.10
N GLY A 232 -6.51 2.82 -3.99
CA GLY A 232 -7.15 1.51 -3.95
C GLY A 232 -6.22 0.32 -4.18
N HIS A 233 -5.06 0.54 -4.81
CA HIS A 233 -4.06 -0.49 -5.07
C HIS A 233 -2.69 0.10 -5.37
N SER A 234 -1.63 -0.62 -5.02
CA SER A 234 -0.27 -0.35 -5.48
C SER A 234 0.59 -1.61 -5.47
N ASN A 235 1.62 -1.64 -6.31
CA ASN A 235 2.59 -2.73 -6.34
C ASN A 235 3.99 -2.25 -5.94
N PHE A 236 4.92 -3.18 -5.80
CA PHE A 236 6.31 -2.89 -5.51
C PHE A 236 7.13 -2.60 -6.77
N ALA A 237 7.90 -1.51 -6.72
CA ALA A 237 8.94 -1.16 -7.70
C ALA A 237 10.28 -1.72 -7.23
N PRO A 238 10.76 -2.81 -7.85
CA PRO A 238 12.08 -3.33 -7.53
C PRO A 238 13.20 -2.41 -8.03
N PRO A 239 14.37 -2.45 -7.38
CA PRO A 239 15.47 -1.53 -7.69
C PRO A 239 16.05 -1.71 -9.09
N TRP A 240 15.80 -2.85 -9.75
CA TRP A 240 16.22 -3.11 -11.13
C TRP A 240 15.23 -2.59 -12.19
N PHE A 241 14.06 -2.08 -11.79
CA PHE A 241 13.15 -1.42 -12.72
C PHE A 241 13.75 -0.10 -13.22
N ASN A 242 13.50 0.19 -14.49
CA ASN A 242 13.92 1.40 -15.18
C ASN A 242 12.75 1.90 -16.05
N GLY A 243 12.86 3.10 -16.62
CA GLY A 243 11.82 3.65 -17.48
C GLY A 243 10.62 4.24 -16.72
N PHE A 244 10.84 4.73 -15.49
CA PHE A 244 9.83 5.47 -14.74
C PHE A 244 9.40 6.74 -15.50
N ILE A 245 8.10 6.92 -15.67
CA ILE A 245 7.51 8.07 -16.36
C ILE A 245 7.50 9.29 -15.44
N ARG A 246 7.10 9.08 -14.19
CA ARG A 246 6.98 10.09 -13.13
C ARG A 246 6.98 9.41 -11.76
N GLY A 247 7.12 10.20 -10.71
CA GLY A 247 7.05 9.74 -9.33
C GLY A 247 8.38 9.93 -8.60
N ASP A 248 8.38 9.56 -7.32
CA ASP A 248 9.58 9.34 -6.51
C ASP A 248 9.50 8.01 -5.74
N GLY A 249 8.44 7.23 -5.94
CA GLY A 249 8.22 5.95 -5.28
C GLY A 249 7.67 6.06 -3.86
N THR A 250 7.34 7.26 -3.39
CA THR A 250 6.62 7.46 -2.12
C THR A 250 5.12 7.21 -2.31
N TRP A 251 4.40 7.04 -1.20
CA TRP A 251 2.94 6.93 -1.24
C TRP A 251 2.27 8.20 -1.79
N ARG A 252 2.90 9.37 -1.72
CA ARG A 252 2.32 10.62 -2.23
C ARG A 252 2.53 10.77 -3.74
N SER A 253 3.63 10.24 -4.24
CA SER A 253 4.07 10.32 -5.63
C SER A 253 4.61 8.96 -6.07
N PRO A 254 3.74 7.93 -6.18
CA PRO A 254 4.16 6.60 -6.59
C PRO A 254 4.83 6.65 -7.97
N TRP A 255 5.71 5.70 -8.23
CA TRP A 255 6.27 5.51 -9.56
C TRP A 255 5.16 5.18 -10.55
N GLU A 256 5.11 5.94 -11.64
CA GLU A 256 4.23 5.72 -12.79
C GLU A 256 5.04 4.98 -13.87
N ILE A 257 4.63 3.75 -14.21
CA ILE A 257 5.39 2.88 -15.14
C ILE A 257 4.48 1.90 -15.87
N SER A 258 4.89 1.41 -17.05
CA SER A 258 4.12 0.48 -17.90
C SER A 258 4.37 -1.01 -17.60
N VAL A 259 5.17 -1.33 -16.58
CA VAL A 259 5.46 -2.69 -16.13
C VAL A 259 5.17 -2.83 -14.65
N VAL A 260 4.83 -4.04 -14.22
CA VAL A 260 4.39 -4.31 -12.84
C VAL A 260 4.97 -5.63 -12.33
N THR A 261 5.20 -5.72 -11.02
CA THR A 261 5.50 -6.97 -10.30
C THR A 261 4.51 -7.13 -9.16
N ALA A 262 4.51 -8.27 -8.47
CA ALA A 262 3.63 -8.52 -7.33
C ALA A 262 4.34 -9.10 -6.11
N GLN A 263 5.64 -8.80 -5.95
CA GLN A 263 6.45 -9.19 -4.79
C GLN A 263 5.90 -8.62 -3.48
N CYS A 264 5.41 -7.38 -3.55
CA CYS A 264 4.50 -6.80 -2.57
C CYS A 264 3.39 -6.07 -3.32
N SER A 265 2.14 -6.32 -2.91
CA SER A 265 0.95 -5.68 -3.47
C SER A 265 0.03 -5.26 -2.33
N ALA A 266 -0.46 -4.03 -2.35
CA ALA A 266 -1.40 -3.52 -1.37
C ALA A 266 -2.75 -3.23 -2.02
N PHE A 267 -3.83 -3.47 -1.29
CA PHE A 267 -5.20 -3.39 -1.78
C PHE A 267 -6.11 -2.76 -0.73
N LEU A 268 -7.01 -1.92 -1.19
CA LEU A 268 -8.20 -1.55 -0.44
C LEU A 268 -9.25 -2.66 -0.60
N SER A 269 -9.85 -3.12 0.50
CA SER A 269 -10.89 -4.15 0.47
C SER A 269 -12.13 -3.74 -0.33
N GLU A 270 -12.43 -2.45 -0.36
CA GLU A 270 -13.47 -1.88 -1.21
C GLU A 270 -13.14 -2.07 -2.70
N ALA A 271 -11.88 -1.85 -3.11
CA ALA A 271 -11.44 -2.07 -4.48
C ALA A 271 -11.59 -3.55 -4.88
N ILE A 272 -11.21 -4.48 -3.99
CA ILE A 272 -11.41 -5.92 -4.19
C ILE A 272 -12.90 -6.28 -4.30
N SER A 273 -13.80 -5.56 -3.62
CA SER A 273 -15.24 -5.82 -3.72
C SER A 273 -15.79 -5.52 -5.12
N TYR A 274 -15.21 -4.55 -5.83
CA TYR A 274 -15.58 -4.23 -7.21
C TYR A 274 -14.85 -5.10 -8.24
N VAL A 275 -13.53 -5.27 -8.09
CA VAL A 275 -12.71 -6.00 -9.06
C VAL A 275 -12.76 -7.52 -8.85
N GLY A 276 -13.12 -7.97 -7.65
CA GLY A 276 -12.98 -9.37 -7.25
C GLY A 276 -11.51 -9.80 -7.07
N TYR A 277 -11.28 -11.10 -7.13
CA TYR A 277 -10.01 -11.73 -6.81
C TYR A 277 -9.16 -11.98 -8.06
N PHE A 278 -8.02 -12.67 -7.92
CA PHE A 278 -7.27 -13.17 -9.07
C PHE A 278 -8.12 -14.22 -9.80
N ASP A 279 -7.99 -14.29 -11.13
CA ASP A 279 -8.80 -15.20 -11.92
C ASP A 279 -8.38 -16.68 -11.68
N PRO A 280 -9.29 -17.56 -11.23
CA PRO A 280 -8.98 -18.95 -10.90
C PRO A 280 -8.76 -19.85 -12.13
N ARG A 281 -8.75 -19.28 -13.34
CA ARG A 281 -8.29 -19.96 -14.56
C ARG A 281 -6.78 -19.98 -14.65
N PHE A 282 -6.09 -18.96 -14.13
CA PHE A 282 -4.63 -18.97 -14.03
C PHE A 282 -4.19 -20.10 -13.11
N GLY A 283 -3.22 -20.89 -13.57
CA GLY A 283 -2.65 -21.99 -12.83
C GLY A 283 -1.40 -21.56 -12.08
N LYS A 284 -0.25 -21.99 -12.60
CA LYS A 284 1.08 -21.68 -12.05
C LYS A 284 1.50 -20.26 -12.46
N TYR A 285 2.80 -20.00 -12.50
CA TYR A 285 3.38 -18.68 -12.68
C TYR A 285 3.07 -18.04 -14.05
N GLY A 286 2.66 -16.78 -14.04
CA GLY A 286 2.70 -15.88 -15.20
C GLY A 286 1.38 -15.16 -15.46
N HIS A 287 1.45 -13.87 -15.80
CA HIS A 287 0.35 -12.99 -16.22
C HIS A 287 -0.76 -12.70 -15.18
N GLU A 288 -0.89 -13.47 -14.12
CA GLU A 288 -2.05 -13.37 -13.23
C GLU A 288 -2.14 -12.03 -12.47
N HIS A 289 -1.00 -11.50 -12.04
CA HIS A 289 -0.94 -10.21 -11.36
C HIS A 289 -1.11 -9.03 -12.30
N VAL A 290 -0.57 -9.12 -13.52
CA VAL A 290 -0.80 -8.11 -14.56
C VAL A 290 -2.29 -8.05 -14.87
N GLU A 291 -2.96 -9.20 -14.99
CA GLU A 291 -4.39 -9.28 -15.23
C GLU A 291 -5.25 -8.67 -14.13
N HIS A 292 -4.96 -8.99 -12.87
CA HIS A 292 -5.71 -8.43 -11.75
C HIS A 292 -5.52 -6.91 -11.66
N THR A 293 -4.28 -6.44 -11.86
CA THR A 293 -3.95 -5.01 -11.86
C THR A 293 -4.59 -4.27 -13.03
N ASP A 294 -4.61 -4.87 -14.22
CA ASP A 294 -5.30 -4.33 -15.40
C ASP A 294 -6.79 -4.12 -15.14
N ARG A 295 -7.43 -5.05 -14.44
CA ARG A 295 -8.84 -4.93 -14.05
C ARG A 295 -9.06 -3.86 -12.98
N LEU A 296 -8.15 -3.72 -12.02
CA LEU A 296 -8.17 -2.63 -11.05
C LEU A 296 -8.09 -1.26 -11.74
N ILE A 297 -7.17 -1.10 -12.71
CA ILE A 297 -7.03 0.15 -13.48
C ILE A 297 -8.28 0.47 -14.30
N LYS A 298 -8.94 -0.54 -14.89
CA LYS A 298 -10.23 -0.35 -15.59
C LYS A 298 -11.31 0.24 -14.67
N LEU A 299 -11.22 0.00 -13.37
CA LEU A 299 -12.15 0.51 -12.35
C LEU A 299 -11.63 1.78 -11.64
N GLY A 300 -10.49 2.31 -12.05
CA GLY A 300 -9.91 3.55 -11.52
C GLY A 300 -8.98 3.36 -10.31
N PHE A 301 -8.50 2.14 -10.06
CA PHE A 301 -7.60 1.84 -8.94
C PHE A 301 -6.17 1.52 -9.40
N GLY A 302 -5.19 1.99 -8.65
CA GLY A 302 -3.77 1.60 -8.76
C GLY A 302 -3.06 1.98 -10.06
N GLY A 303 -3.61 2.92 -10.80
CA GLY A 303 -3.05 3.39 -12.06
C GLY A 303 -4.08 4.05 -12.97
N TYR A 304 -3.70 4.24 -14.23
CA TYR A 304 -4.57 4.84 -15.24
C TYR A 304 -4.19 4.35 -16.64
N LYS A 305 -5.08 4.57 -17.63
CA LYS A 305 -4.75 4.38 -19.05
C LYS A 305 -4.18 5.65 -19.64
N ASN A 306 -2.99 5.58 -20.22
CA ASN A 306 -2.41 6.72 -20.94
C ASN A 306 -3.18 7.01 -22.26
N PRO A 307 -2.88 8.12 -22.95
CA PRO A 307 -3.53 8.44 -24.24
C PRO A 307 -3.37 7.37 -25.33
N ASN A 308 -2.32 6.53 -25.25
CA ASN A 308 -2.09 5.40 -26.15
C ASN A 308 -2.86 4.14 -25.74
N LYS A 309 -3.72 4.22 -24.72
CA LYS A 309 -4.53 3.14 -24.12
C LYS A 309 -3.72 2.04 -23.41
N GLU A 310 -2.45 2.30 -23.13
CA GLU A 310 -1.58 1.44 -22.33
C GLU A 310 -1.85 1.70 -20.84
N ASN A 311 -1.74 0.65 -20.03
CA ASN A 311 -1.90 0.78 -18.60
C ASN A 311 -0.60 1.33 -17.99
N ILE A 312 -0.75 2.36 -17.16
CA ILE A 312 0.29 2.92 -16.32
C ILE A 312 -0.04 2.53 -14.88
N PHE A 313 0.86 1.80 -14.26
CA PHE A 313 0.74 1.24 -12.92
C PHE A 313 1.36 2.19 -11.89
N PHE A 314 0.79 2.20 -10.69
CA PHE A 314 1.37 2.88 -9.53
C PHE A 314 2.16 1.90 -8.67
N LEU A 315 3.46 2.15 -8.56
CA LEU A 315 4.37 1.33 -7.76
C LEU A 315 5.05 2.14 -6.64
N LEU A 316 5.21 1.54 -5.48
CA LEU A 316 5.99 2.09 -4.37
C LEU A 316 7.41 1.54 -4.40
N GLY A 317 8.38 2.40 -4.10
CA GLY A 317 9.76 1.99 -3.89
C GLY A 317 9.93 1.26 -2.55
N ALA A 318 11.01 0.49 -2.43
CA ALA A 318 11.36 -0.15 -1.17
C ALA A 318 11.61 0.87 -0.05
N ASN A 319 12.21 2.02 -0.36
CA ASN A 319 12.55 3.07 0.61
C ASN A 319 13.17 2.53 1.90
N ASP A 320 14.05 1.52 1.77
CA ASP A 320 14.68 0.77 2.88
C ASP A 320 13.69 0.15 3.88
N SER A 321 12.46 -0.13 3.46
CA SER A 321 11.40 -0.76 4.27
C SER A 321 11.21 -2.25 3.99
N LEU A 322 11.52 -2.69 2.76
CA LEU A 322 11.45 -4.07 2.32
C LEU A 322 12.80 -4.53 1.75
N GLU A 323 13.16 -5.78 2.05
CA GLU A 323 14.29 -6.50 1.45
C GLU A 323 13.74 -7.61 0.55
N ILE A 324 14.34 -7.75 -0.63
CA ILE A 324 14.09 -8.88 -1.54
C ILE A 324 15.27 -9.81 -1.51
N LEU A 325 14.97 -11.09 -1.38
CA LEU A 325 15.93 -12.16 -1.55
C LEU A 325 15.92 -12.66 -2.98
N GLU A 326 17.11 -12.89 -3.53
CA GLU A 326 17.22 -13.63 -4.77
C GLU A 326 16.74 -15.07 -4.53
N SER A 327 15.72 -15.49 -5.27
CA SER A 327 15.07 -16.78 -5.11
C SER A 327 14.98 -17.49 -6.46
N THR A 328 15.07 -18.83 -6.45
CA THR A 328 14.88 -19.61 -7.68
C THR A 328 13.40 -19.59 -8.06
N SER A 329 13.10 -19.05 -9.24
CA SER A 329 11.74 -19.09 -9.79
C SER A 329 11.37 -20.52 -10.21
N TYR A 330 10.15 -20.95 -9.84
CA TYR A 330 9.54 -22.18 -10.36
C TYR A 330 8.79 -21.96 -11.68
N SER A 331 9.05 -20.84 -12.37
CA SER A 331 8.45 -20.52 -13.67
C SER A 331 8.94 -21.45 -14.78
N SER A 332 8.05 -21.81 -15.71
CA SER A 332 8.40 -22.43 -16.98
C SER A 332 7.80 -21.63 -18.14
N GLN A 333 8.45 -21.67 -19.31
CA GLN A 333 7.92 -20.98 -20.50
C GLN A 333 6.55 -21.54 -20.90
N GLU A 334 6.33 -22.84 -20.76
CA GLU A 334 5.05 -23.49 -21.05
C GLU A 334 3.89 -22.92 -20.20
N GLU A 335 4.10 -22.74 -18.90
CA GLU A 335 3.07 -22.17 -18.03
C GLU A 335 2.87 -20.67 -18.30
N ILE A 336 3.93 -19.93 -18.63
CA ILE A 336 3.83 -18.53 -19.06
C ILE A 336 2.99 -18.42 -20.33
N ASP A 337 3.26 -19.23 -21.35
CA ASP A 337 2.54 -19.20 -22.63
C ASP A 337 1.06 -19.58 -22.44
N LYS A 338 0.81 -20.61 -21.63
CA LYS A 338 -0.56 -21.04 -21.28
C LYS A 338 -1.33 -19.96 -20.54
N ASN A 339 -0.73 -19.34 -19.55
CA ASN A 339 -1.36 -18.22 -18.84
C ASN A 339 -1.49 -16.98 -19.74
N GLY A 340 -0.56 -16.75 -20.67
CA GLY A 340 -0.66 -15.70 -21.69
C GLY A 340 -1.88 -15.89 -22.59
N ALA A 341 -2.15 -17.12 -23.04
CA ALA A 341 -3.35 -17.45 -23.81
C ALA A 341 -4.64 -17.19 -23.00
N ILE A 342 -4.65 -17.52 -21.71
CA ILE A 342 -5.77 -17.18 -20.80
C ILE A 342 -5.93 -15.67 -20.71
N PHE A 343 -4.84 -14.94 -20.44
CA PHE A 343 -4.83 -13.48 -20.32
C PHE A 343 -5.45 -12.82 -21.54
N GLU A 344 -5.02 -13.18 -22.75
CA GLU A 344 -5.59 -12.65 -24.00
C GLU A 344 -7.08 -12.99 -24.16
N ALA A 345 -7.48 -14.23 -23.87
CA ALA A 345 -8.86 -14.67 -24.05
C ALA A 345 -9.86 -13.94 -23.14
N ILE A 346 -9.43 -13.45 -21.97
CA ILE A 346 -10.32 -12.92 -20.94
C ILE A 346 -10.33 -11.40 -20.85
N LYS A 347 -9.52 -10.69 -21.65
CA LYS A 347 -9.34 -9.22 -21.56
C LYS A 347 -10.64 -8.43 -21.69
N SER A 348 -11.58 -8.92 -22.47
CA SER A 348 -12.87 -8.28 -22.76
C SER A 348 -13.99 -8.68 -21.80
N GLU A 349 -13.76 -9.64 -20.91
CA GLU A 349 -14.74 -10.05 -19.92
C GLU A 349 -14.93 -8.97 -18.84
N SER A 350 -15.97 -9.15 -18.02
CA SER A 350 -16.25 -8.29 -16.85
C SER A 350 -15.02 -8.13 -15.96
N ALA A 351 -14.93 -7.04 -15.19
CA ALA A 351 -13.83 -6.87 -14.24
C ALA A 351 -13.95 -7.83 -13.04
N TYR A 352 -15.15 -8.15 -12.57
CA TYR A 352 -15.32 -8.94 -11.36
C TYR A 352 -14.90 -10.41 -11.55
N ARG A 353 -14.17 -10.98 -10.56
CA ARG A 353 -13.85 -12.41 -10.46
C ARG A 353 -14.13 -12.96 -9.06
N SER A 354 -14.80 -14.11 -9.00
CA SER A 354 -14.85 -14.92 -7.78
C SER A 354 -13.50 -15.60 -7.53
N PRO A 355 -13.15 -15.95 -6.27
CA PRO A 355 -11.89 -16.61 -5.97
C PRO A 355 -11.86 -18.10 -6.39
N TRP A 356 -13.01 -18.65 -6.78
CA TRP A 356 -13.21 -19.99 -7.32
C TRP A 356 -13.83 -19.94 -8.72
N ARG A 357 -13.67 -21.01 -9.51
CA ARG A 357 -14.30 -21.12 -10.83
C ARG A 357 -15.82 -21.22 -10.70
N SER A 358 -16.58 -20.79 -11.70
CA SER A 358 -18.06 -20.72 -11.69
C SER A 358 -18.83 -22.05 -11.49
N ASN A 359 -18.14 -23.17 -11.28
CA ASN A 359 -18.76 -24.45 -10.96
C ASN A 359 -18.88 -24.66 -9.44
N ASN A 360 -19.94 -25.36 -9.02
CA ASN A 360 -20.23 -25.61 -7.60
C ASN A 360 -19.11 -26.37 -6.88
N GLN A 361 -18.41 -27.26 -7.57
CA GLN A 361 -17.33 -28.05 -6.99
C GLN A 361 -16.17 -27.15 -6.51
N SER A 362 -15.76 -26.18 -7.34
CA SER A 362 -14.68 -25.25 -6.99
C SER A 362 -15.05 -24.35 -5.81
N LEU A 363 -16.31 -23.95 -5.70
CA LEU A 363 -16.82 -23.21 -4.52
C LEU A 363 -16.75 -24.06 -3.26
N LEU A 364 -17.24 -25.31 -3.32
CA LEU A 364 -17.24 -26.21 -2.16
C LEU A 364 -15.82 -26.50 -1.68
N GLU A 365 -14.88 -26.76 -2.59
CA GLU A 365 -13.48 -26.93 -2.26
C GLU A 365 -12.87 -25.69 -1.60
N PHE A 366 -13.11 -24.50 -2.18
CA PHE A 366 -12.58 -23.27 -1.58
C PHE A 366 -13.18 -23.01 -0.20
N LYS A 367 -14.47 -23.32 -0.01
CA LYS A 367 -15.11 -23.24 1.31
C LYS A 367 -14.49 -24.21 2.32
N GLU A 368 -14.20 -25.44 1.91
CA GLU A 368 -13.52 -26.43 2.75
C GLU A 368 -12.10 -25.98 3.12
N GLU A 369 -11.35 -25.40 2.18
CA GLU A 369 -10.05 -24.78 2.46
C GLU A 369 -10.20 -23.73 3.57
N MET A 370 -11.13 -22.78 3.44
CA MET A 370 -11.35 -21.74 4.46
C MET A 370 -11.78 -22.28 5.83
N GLN A 371 -12.42 -23.46 5.89
CA GLN A 371 -12.77 -24.12 7.15
C GLN A 371 -11.57 -24.75 7.87
N ASN A 372 -10.49 -25.04 7.13
CA ASN A 372 -9.28 -25.68 7.64
C ASN A 372 -8.19 -24.67 8.06
N ILE A 373 -8.52 -23.38 8.15
CA ILE A 373 -7.60 -22.37 8.64
C ILE A 373 -7.26 -22.62 10.11
N ILE A 374 -5.98 -22.61 10.41
CA ILE A 374 -5.43 -22.75 11.75
C ILE A 374 -5.15 -21.35 12.30
N ARG A 375 -5.65 -21.04 13.50
CA ARG A 375 -5.46 -19.76 14.18
C ARG A 375 -4.58 -19.96 15.41
N ASN A 376 -3.38 -19.38 15.39
CA ASN A 376 -2.41 -19.46 16.48
C ASN A 376 -2.30 -18.12 17.21
N HIS A 377 -3.40 -17.60 17.75
CA HIS A 377 -3.40 -16.36 18.55
C HIS A 377 -3.04 -16.59 20.01
#